data_AF-A0A182R945-F1
#
_entry.id   AF-A0A182R945-F1
#
_cell.length_a   1.000
_cell.length_b   1.000
_cell.length_c   1.000
_cell.angle_alpha   90.00
_cell.angle_beta   90.00
_cell.angle_gamma   90.00
#
_symmetry.space_group_name_H-M   'P 1'
#
loop_
_entity.id
_entity.type
_entity.pdbx_description
1 polymer ?
#
loop_
_entity_poly.entity_id
_entity_poly.type
_entity_poly.pdbx_seq_one_letter_code
_entity_poly.pdbx_strand_id
1 'polypeptide(L)'
;MDNTEQEIDTKREELRRKKQEKLLAKKAAARETQNQLYRDHLQREREFSDQTEKTFFAGWETLCAQVRSDQLAEELRQQQQCFGTVFDRKNEIIQRLIGVRDEIQEIHTKCLTRLGNVIDYYIRLKDYLTATMLQRYETESQQLLKEFREEVDSKESFSNSQMEMLDASLAELLSKMKDDQLADSEWLLESNNQNISAQVEKCEIIRDKKYTEMSALYRRLRATLDDYFETVLYPKRKQSYNRLVYYTELEQQAIEQRRCQVAVLQLKKTQLDHSLTLAEIGGRRKLRTRHIYRRLLEMKVQLLKEQQKELDVEHEQCMKWCCSFTHHLMNVLTEHLSWGERIAKLGLICTQYENEQDQKYATKWFVQQDEDESNELGDIFGTLTNKINRVEAINIIRREEKVRLKQENNDLKTKFKAYCALHKTTNQKLFLCGQEIVVPEISRK
;
A
#
# COMPACT_ATOMS: atom_id res chain seq x y z
N MET A 1 -102.30 -139.94 -10.58
CA MET A 1 -102.52 -139.58 -9.17
C MET A 1 -102.48 -138.07 -9.07
N ASP A 2 -103.32 -137.54 -8.18
CA ASP A 2 -103.28 -136.20 -7.57
C ASP A 2 -103.67 -134.99 -8.44
N ASN A 3 -104.76 -134.29 -8.13
CA ASN A 3 -105.05 -133.42 -6.97
C ASN A 3 -104.28 -132.09 -6.97
N THR A 4 -105.07 -131.02 -7.07
CA THR A 4 -104.91 -129.67 -6.50
C THR A 4 -103.88 -128.71 -7.10
N GLU A 5 -104.28 -127.41 -7.14
CA GLU A 5 -103.47 -126.18 -7.32
C GLU A 5 -103.32 -125.61 -8.75
N GLN A 6 -104.23 -124.73 -9.20
CA GLN A 6 -103.86 -123.68 -10.18
C GLN A 6 -104.77 -122.43 -10.22
N GLU A 7 -105.56 -122.16 -9.18
CA GLU A 7 -106.55 -121.06 -9.21
C GLU A 7 -106.19 -119.77 -8.43
N ILE A 8 -104.98 -119.59 -7.87
CA ILE A 8 -104.77 -118.52 -6.87
C ILE A 8 -103.91 -117.30 -7.30
N ASP A 9 -103.08 -117.31 -8.35
CA ASP A 9 -101.99 -116.28 -8.43
C ASP A 9 -102.03 -115.23 -9.56
N THR A 10 -103.17 -114.94 -10.19
CA THR A 10 -103.25 -113.86 -11.22
C THR A 10 -103.89 -112.56 -10.73
N LYS A 11 -104.70 -112.58 -9.67
CA LYS A 11 -105.41 -111.38 -9.18
C LYS A 11 -104.56 -110.44 -8.31
N ARG A 12 -103.43 -110.89 -7.76
CA ARG A 12 -102.56 -110.06 -6.89
C ARG A 12 -101.57 -109.18 -7.66
N GLU A 13 -101.15 -109.56 -8.88
CA GLU A 13 -100.20 -108.77 -9.68
C GLU A 13 -100.84 -107.55 -10.37
N GLU A 14 -102.08 -107.68 -10.86
CA GLU A 14 -102.78 -106.56 -11.53
C GLU A 14 -103.04 -105.36 -10.60
N LEU A 15 -103.29 -105.64 -9.32
CA LEU A 15 -103.51 -104.62 -8.30
C LEU A 15 -102.22 -103.85 -7.95
N ARG A 16 -101.03 -104.45 -8.08
CA ARG A 16 -99.74 -103.77 -7.88
C ARG A 16 -99.40 -102.86 -9.07
N ARG A 17 -99.62 -103.31 -10.32
CA ARG A 17 -99.41 -102.48 -11.52
C ARG A 17 -100.29 -101.22 -11.53
N LYS A 18 -101.58 -101.35 -11.20
CA LYS A 18 -102.50 -100.19 -11.11
C LYS A 18 -102.12 -99.16 -10.03
N LYS A 19 -101.48 -99.60 -8.94
CA LYS A 19 -100.97 -98.66 -7.91
C LYS A 19 -99.70 -97.94 -8.34
N GLN A 20 -98.80 -98.60 -9.07
CA GLN A 20 -97.59 -97.98 -9.62
C GLN A 20 -97.89 -96.96 -10.72
N GLU A 21 -98.83 -97.25 -11.63
CA GLU A 21 -99.26 -96.29 -12.65
C GLU A 21 -99.92 -95.05 -12.05
N LYS A 22 -100.77 -95.20 -11.02
CA LYS A 22 -101.37 -94.06 -10.31
C LYS A 22 -100.32 -93.19 -9.62
N LEU A 23 -99.24 -93.78 -9.09
CA LEU A 23 -98.14 -93.04 -8.48
C LEU A 23 -97.29 -92.29 -9.50
N LEU A 24 -97.03 -92.89 -10.67
CA LEU A 24 -96.32 -92.24 -11.77
C LEU A 24 -97.14 -91.09 -12.39
N ALA A 25 -98.45 -91.29 -12.60
CA ALA A 25 -99.35 -90.24 -13.07
C ALA A 25 -99.44 -89.07 -12.09
N LYS A 26 -99.48 -89.34 -10.78
CA LYS A 26 -99.48 -88.29 -9.75
C LYS A 26 -98.15 -87.52 -9.71
N LYS A 27 -97.01 -88.19 -9.94
CA LYS A 27 -95.70 -87.53 -10.07
C LYS A 27 -95.58 -86.70 -11.36
N ALA A 28 -96.17 -87.16 -12.47
CA ALA A 28 -96.20 -86.41 -13.72
C ALA A 28 -97.05 -85.13 -13.59
N ALA A 29 -98.25 -85.23 -13.03
CA ALA A 29 -99.12 -84.08 -12.78
C ALA A 29 -98.51 -83.06 -11.80
N ALA A 30 -97.77 -83.52 -10.78
CA ALA A 30 -97.05 -82.65 -9.86
C ALA A 30 -95.89 -81.90 -10.55
N ARG A 31 -95.17 -82.54 -11.49
CA ARG A 31 -94.13 -81.85 -12.28
C ARG A 31 -94.71 -80.86 -13.28
N GLU A 32 -95.85 -81.18 -13.87
CA GLU A 32 -96.50 -80.31 -14.86
C GLU A 32 -97.03 -79.03 -14.20
N THR A 33 -97.66 -79.16 -13.03
CA THR A 33 -98.07 -78.00 -12.21
C THR A 33 -96.89 -77.16 -11.73
N GLN A 34 -95.77 -77.79 -11.35
CA GLN A 34 -94.55 -77.08 -10.98
C GLN A 34 -93.92 -76.35 -12.19
N ASN A 35 -93.90 -76.98 -13.37
CA ASN A 35 -93.41 -76.34 -14.60
C ASN A 35 -94.28 -75.17 -15.03
N GLN A 36 -95.61 -75.25 -14.82
CA GLN A 36 -96.52 -74.14 -15.10
C GLN A 36 -96.22 -72.94 -14.19
N LEU A 37 -95.98 -73.18 -12.89
CA LEU A 37 -95.57 -72.12 -11.96
C LEU A 37 -94.23 -71.48 -12.34
N TYR A 38 -93.25 -72.27 -12.82
CA TYR A 38 -91.99 -71.72 -13.29
C TYR A 38 -92.15 -70.87 -14.56
N ARG A 39 -93.03 -71.27 -15.48
CA ARG A 39 -93.34 -70.46 -16.68
C ARG A 39 -94.00 -69.14 -16.30
N ASP A 40 -94.97 -69.16 -15.39
CA ASP A 40 -95.65 -67.94 -14.93
C ASP A 40 -94.71 -67.01 -14.16
N HIS A 41 -93.72 -67.55 -13.44
CA HIS A 41 -92.70 -66.75 -12.77
C HIS A 41 -91.72 -66.13 -13.77
N LEU A 42 -91.26 -66.89 -14.76
CA LEU A 42 -90.39 -66.37 -15.82
C LEU A 42 -91.08 -65.31 -16.66
N GLN A 43 -92.39 -65.45 -16.90
CA GLN A 43 -93.16 -64.46 -17.63
C GLN A 43 -93.29 -63.15 -16.85
N ARG A 44 -93.56 -63.21 -15.53
CA ARG A 44 -93.61 -62.03 -14.67
C ARG A 44 -92.26 -61.30 -14.56
N GLU A 45 -91.15 -62.04 -14.46
CA GLU A 45 -89.80 -61.46 -14.45
C GLU A 45 -89.49 -60.73 -15.77
N ARG A 46 -89.89 -61.32 -16.91
CA ARG A 46 -89.69 -60.71 -18.22
C ARG A 46 -90.52 -59.44 -18.40
N GLU A 47 -91.78 -59.47 -17.98
CA GLU A 47 -92.67 -58.30 -18.01
C GLU A 47 -92.17 -57.17 -17.10
N PHE A 48 -91.64 -57.52 -15.92
CA PHE A 48 -91.02 -56.55 -15.01
C PHE A 48 -89.78 -55.91 -15.64
N SER A 49 -88.88 -56.72 -16.21
CA SER A 49 -87.67 -56.25 -16.90
C SER A 49 -88.02 -55.28 -18.04
N ASP A 50 -88.97 -55.65 -18.91
CA ASP A 50 -89.42 -54.82 -20.03
C ASP A 50 -90.05 -53.49 -19.57
N GLN A 51 -90.75 -53.48 -18.44
CA GLN A 51 -91.30 -52.25 -17.84
C GLN A 51 -90.21 -51.36 -17.24
N THR A 52 -89.23 -51.94 -16.54
CA THR A 52 -88.09 -51.16 -16.00
C THR A 52 -87.23 -50.55 -17.10
N GLU A 53 -87.00 -51.28 -18.20
CA GLU A 53 -86.23 -50.76 -19.33
C GLU A 53 -86.96 -49.58 -20.00
N LYS A 54 -88.26 -49.73 -20.27
CA LYS A 54 -89.07 -48.64 -20.87
C LYS A 54 -89.15 -47.40 -19.98
N THR A 55 -89.29 -47.57 -18.66
CA THR A 55 -89.34 -46.43 -17.72
C THR A 55 -87.99 -45.74 -17.59
N PHE A 56 -86.89 -46.49 -17.61
CA PHE A 56 -85.55 -45.92 -17.60
C PHE A 56 -85.25 -45.10 -18.87
N PHE A 57 -85.52 -45.66 -20.05
CA PHE A 57 -85.30 -44.94 -21.31
C PHE A 57 -86.20 -43.72 -21.46
N ALA A 58 -87.46 -43.80 -21.01
CA ALA A 58 -88.34 -42.63 -20.97
C ALA A 58 -87.79 -41.52 -20.05
N GLY A 59 -87.22 -41.88 -18.90
CA GLY A 59 -86.55 -40.96 -17.98
C GLY A 59 -85.30 -40.31 -18.58
N TRP A 60 -84.52 -41.08 -19.34
CA TRP A 60 -83.34 -40.60 -20.04
C TRP A 60 -83.70 -39.64 -21.19
N GLU A 61 -84.72 -39.98 -21.97
CA GLU A 61 -85.24 -39.10 -23.03
C GLU A 61 -85.81 -37.79 -22.46
N THR A 62 -86.43 -37.81 -21.28
CA THR A 62 -86.89 -36.59 -20.62
C THR A 62 -85.73 -35.71 -20.15
N LEU A 63 -84.66 -36.28 -19.62
CA LEU A 63 -83.46 -35.53 -19.26
C LEU A 63 -82.78 -34.90 -20.48
N CYS A 64 -82.61 -35.66 -21.56
CA CYS A 64 -82.06 -35.14 -22.81
C CYS A 64 -82.96 -34.07 -23.46
N ALA A 65 -84.28 -34.19 -23.33
CA ALA A 65 -85.22 -33.17 -23.79
C ALA A 65 -85.21 -31.89 -22.92
N GLN A 66 -84.79 -31.98 -21.65
CA GLN A 66 -84.67 -30.85 -20.73
C GLN A 66 -83.37 -30.07 -20.90
N VAL A 67 -82.30 -30.70 -21.42
CA VAL A 67 -81.04 -30.02 -21.74
C VAL A 67 -81.23 -29.18 -23.00
N ARG A 68 -81.47 -27.88 -22.81
CA ARG A 68 -81.54 -26.93 -23.92
C ARG A 68 -80.12 -26.52 -24.32
N SER A 69 -79.75 -26.77 -25.58
CA SER A 69 -78.47 -26.33 -26.16
C SER A 69 -78.17 -24.85 -25.90
N ASP A 70 -79.23 -24.04 -25.88
CA ASP A 70 -79.15 -22.60 -25.69
C ASP A 70 -78.71 -22.22 -24.26
N GLN A 71 -79.11 -23.01 -23.25
CA GLN A 71 -78.69 -22.77 -21.86
C GLN A 71 -77.21 -23.12 -21.65
N LEU A 72 -76.74 -24.20 -22.27
CA LEU A 72 -75.34 -24.62 -22.18
C LEU A 72 -74.42 -23.67 -22.97
N ALA A 73 -74.90 -23.16 -24.11
CA ALA A 73 -74.22 -22.09 -24.85
C ALA A 73 -74.16 -20.78 -24.06
N GLU A 74 -75.23 -20.42 -23.33
CA GLU A 74 -75.27 -19.23 -22.49
C GLU A 74 -74.36 -19.37 -21.26
N GLU A 75 -74.31 -20.55 -20.62
CA GLU A 75 -73.37 -20.82 -19.52
C GLU A 75 -71.91 -20.75 -19.99
N LEU A 76 -71.58 -21.31 -21.16
CA LEU A 76 -70.26 -21.17 -21.77
C LEU A 76 -69.93 -19.70 -22.08
N ARG A 77 -70.91 -18.93 -22.55
CA ARG A 77 -70.76 -17.49 -22.83
C ARG A 77 -70.52 -16.69 -21.56
N GLN A 78 -71.22 -17.01 -20.48
CA GLN A 78 -71.02 -16.41 -19.15
C GLN A 78 -69.65 -16.78 -18.57
N GLN A 79 -69.23 -18.05 -18.70
CA GLN A 79 -67.89 -18.47 -18.30
C GLN A 79 -66.81 -17.75 -19.11
N GLN A 80 -66.99 -17.61 -20.43
CA GLN A 80 -66.07 -16.89 -21.30
C GLN A 80 -65.98 -15.39 -20.93
N GLN A 81 -67.10 -14.75 -20.58
CA GLN A 81 -67.09 -13.38 -20.04
C GLN A 81 -66.38 -13.29 -18.69
N CYS A 82 -66.67 -14.20 -17.76
CA CYS A 82 -66.00 -14.25 -16.46
C CYS A 82 -64.48 -14.44 -16.61
N PHE A 83 -64.03 -15.38 -17.44
CA PHE A 83 -62.60 -15.55 -17.71
C PHE A 83 -62.00 -14.36 -18.44
N GLY A 84 -62.73 -13.75 -19.39
CA GLY A 84 -62.32 -12.52 -20.08
C GLY A 84 -62.01 -11.39 -19.09
N THR A 85 -62.94 -11.09 -18.17
CA THR A 85 -62.73 -10.03 -17.17
C THR A 85 -61.55 -10.29 -16.22
N VAL A 86 -61.27 -11.56 -15.88
CA VAL A 86 -60.11 -11.94 -15.07
C VAL A 86 -58.80 -11.77 -15.86
N PHE A 87 -58.80 -12.15 -17.14
CA PHE A 87 -57.66 -11.94 -18.03
C PHE A 87 -57.39 -10.46 -18.25
N ASP A 88 -58.42 -9.65 -18.47
CA ASP A 88 -58.30 -8.20 -18.63
C ASP A 88 -57.72 -7.55 -17.37
N ARG A 89 -58.20 -7.91 -16.17
CA ARG A 89 -57.62 -7.45 -14.90
C ARG A 89 -56.16 -7.84 -14.73
N LYS A 90 -55.80 -9.09 -15.07
CA LYS A 90 -54.40 -9.54 -15.00
C LYS A 90 -53.52 -8.79 -16.01
N ASN A 91 -54.02 -8.56 -17.22
CA ASN A 91 -53.33 -7.78 -18.25
C ASN A 91 -53.15 -6.32 -17.82
N GLU A 92 -54.14 -5.69 -17.20
CA GLU A 92 -53.99 -4.34 -16.61
C GLU A 92 -52.95 -4.28 -15.51
N ILE A 93 -52.87 -5.31 -14.65
CA ILE A 93 -51.84 -5.39 -13.61
C ILE A 93 -50.47 -5.54 -14.25
N ILE A 94 -50.33 -6.40 -15.27
CA ILE A 94 -49.07 -6.57 -16.02
C ILE A 94 -48.65 -5.25 -16.68
N GLN A 95 -49.57 -4.54 -17.34
CA GLN A 95 -49.26 -3.25 -17.95
C GLN A 95 -48.85 -2.19 -16.93
N ARG A 96 -49.50 -2.14 -15.76
CA ARG A 96 -49.06 -1.26 -14.66
C ARG A 96 -47.67 -1.61 -14.15
N LEU A 97 -47.35 -2.90 -13.99
CA LEU A 97 -46.01 -3.34 -13.58
C LEU A 97 -44.95 -2.99 -14.62
N ILE A 98 -45.27 -3.09 -15.92
CA ILE A 98 -44.40 -2.64 -17.01
C ILE A 98 -44.15 -1.13 -16.92
N GLY A 99 -45.20 -0.33 -16.69
CA GLY A 99 -45.07 1.12 -16.49
C GLY A 99 -44.15 1.47 -15.32
N VAL A 100 -44.35 0.84 -14.16
CA VAL A 100 -43.50 1.04 -12.97
C VAL A 100 -42.04 0.62 -13.25
N ARG A 101 -41.81 -0.48 -13.98
CA ARG A 101 -40.46 -0.87 -14.39
C ARG A 101 -39.81 0.22 -15.24
N ASP A 102 -40.53 0.79 -16.19
CA ASP A 102 -40.00 1.81 -17.09
C ASP A 102 -39.71 3.12 -16.34
N GLU A 103 -40.56 3.51 -15.39
CA GLU A 103 -40.30 4.64 -14.48
C GLU A 103 -39.05 4.41 -13.62
N ILE A 104 -38.91 3.21 -13.03
CA ILE A 104 -37.71 2.84 -12.25
C ILE A 104 -36.46 2.86 -13.12
N GLN A 105 -36.55 2.36 -14.36
CA GLN A 105 -35.44 2.36 -15.31
C GLN A 105 -35.02 3.79 -15.69
N GLU A 106 -35.98 4.71 -15.86
CA GLU A 106 -35.70 6.12 -16.12
C GLU A 106 -35.01 6.80 -14.92
N ILE A 107 -35.45 6.51 -13.70
CA ILE A 107 -34.80 7.00 -12.47
C ILE A 107 -33.37 6.43 -12.38
N HIS A 108 -33.19 5.13 -12.60
CA HIS A 108 -31.87 4.49 -12.56
C HIS A 108 -30.91 5.08 -13.58
N THR A 109 -31.37 5.31 -14.82
CA THR A 109 -30.55 5.92 -15.87
C THR A 109 -30.16 7.35 -15.53
N LYS A 110 -31.07 8.18 -14.99
CA LYS A 110 -30.77 9.52 -14.48
C LYS A 110 -29.74 9.51 -13.35
N CYS A 111 -29.89 8.61 -12.38
CA CYS A 111 -28.93 8.44 -11.28
C CYS A 111 -27.55 8.05 -11.81
N LEU A 112 -27.47 7.10 -12.76
CA LEU A 112 -26.22 6.69 -13.39
C LEU A 112 -25.57 7.83 -14.18
N THR A 113 -26.35 8.64 -14.91
CA THR A 113 -25.80 9.82 -15.61
C THR A 113 -25.26 10.85 -14.64
N ARG A 114 -25.97 11.11 -13.54
CA ARG A 114 -25.50 12.02 -12.48
C ARG A 114 -24.20 11.50 -11.86
N LEU A 115 -24.10 10.20 -11.58
CA LEU A 115 -22.88 9.58 -11.05
C LEU A 115 -21.72 9.69 -12.06
N GLY A 116 -21.99 9.46 -13.35
CA GLY A 116 -21.02 9.66 -14.42
C GLY A 116 -20.49 11.10 -14.46
N ASN A 117 -21.38 12.09 -14.37
CA ASN A 117 -20.98 13.51 -14.34
C ASN A 117 -20.12 13.86 -13.13
N VAL A 118 -20.39 13.25 -11.97
CA VAL A 118 -19.57 13.43 -10.75
C VAL A 118 -18.18 12.82 -10.95
N ILE A 119 -18.11 11.61 -11.52
CA ILE A 119 -16.84 10.95 -11.84
C ILE A 119 -16.03 11.82 -12.83
N ASP A 120 -16.67 12.32 -13.89
CA ASP A 120 -16.04 13.20 -14.86
C ASP A 120 -15.53 14.50 -14.21
N TYR A 121 -16.27 15.07 -13.26
CA TYR A 121 -15.83 16.23 -12.50
C TYR A 121 -14.58 15.92 -11.68
N TYR A 122 -14.54 14.79 -10.97
CA TYR A 122 -13.36 14.36 -10.21
C TYR A 122 -12.14 14.10 -11.10
N ILE A 123 -12.34 13.51 -12.28
CA ILE A 123 -11.27 13.31 -13.27
C ILE A 123 -10.71 14.68 -13.70
N ARG A 124 -11.58 15.63 -14.07
CA ARG A 124 -11.15 16.99 -14.44
C ARG A 124 -10.44 17.71 -13.31
N LEU A 125 -10.93 17.59 -12.08
CA LEU A 125 -10.31 18.20 -10.90
C LEU A 125 -8.91 17.61 -10.67
N LYS A 126 -8.77 16.29 -10.77
CA LYS A 126 -7.49 15.59 -10.64
C LYS A 126 -6.52 15.99 -11.75
N ASP A 127 -6.98 16.09 -12.99
CA ASP A 127 -6.11 16.51 -14.11
C ASP A 127 -5.70 17.98 -13.98
N TYR A 128 -6.61 18.86 -13.55
CA TYR A 128 -6.29 20.26 -13.24
C TYR A 128 -5.26 20.38 -12.12
N LEU A 129 -5.45 19.66 -11.00
CA LEU A 129 -4.48 19.63 -9.89
C LEU A 129 -3.12 19.12 -10.36
N THR A 130 -3.10 18.04 -11.14
CA THR A 130 -1.86 17.45 -11.65
C THR A 130 -1.12 18.42 -12.57
N ALA A 131 -1.83 19.06 -13.50
CA ALA A 131 -1.25 20.05 -14.41
C ALA A 131 -0.71 21.28 -13.66
N THR A 132 -1.47 21.77 -12.67
CA THR A 132 -1.07 22.95 -11.88
C THR A 132 0.15 22.65 -11.01
N MET A 133 0.18 21.47 -10.37
CA MET A 133 1.34 21.03 -9.57
C MET A 133 2.56 20.80 -10.45
N LEU A 134 2.40 20.19 -11.64
CA LEU A 134 3.49 20.02 -12.60
C LEU A 134 4.06 21.37 -13.04
N GLN A 135 3.19 22.31 -13.41
CA GLN A 135 3.62 23.65 -13.82
C GLN A 135 4.37 24.38 -12.70
N ARG A 136 3.90 24.29 -11.44
CA ARG A 136 4.60 24.84 -10.27
C ARG A 136 5.97 24.20 -10.08
N TYR A 137 6.04 22.87 -10.15
CA TYR A 137 7.30 22.15 -10.01
C TYR A 137 8.30 22.53 -11.11
N GLU A 138 7.85 22.63 -12.36
CA GLU A 138 8.70 23.06 -13.49
C GLU A 138 9.21 24.49 -13.31
N THR A 139 8.35 25.41 -12.86
CA THR A 139 8.76 26.81 -12.59
C THR A 139 9.71 26.92 -11.42
N GLU A 140 9.44 26.25 -10.30
CA GLU A 140 10.35 26.21 -9.15
C GLU A 140 11.70 25.58 -9.51
N SER A 141 11.70 24.48 -10.26
CA SER A 141 12.93 23.82 -10.74
C SER A 141 13.76 24.73 -11.65
N GLN A 142 13.12 25.42 -12.59
CA GLN A 142 13.81 26.38 -13.46
C GLN A 142 14.36 27.57 -12.69
N GLN A 143 13.62 28.07 -11.69
CA GLN A 143 14.08 29.15 -10.83
C GLN A 143 15.30 28.71 -10.00
N LEU A 144 15.25 27.53 -9.38
CA LEU A 144 16.36 26.99 -8.59
C LEU A 144 17.62 26.79 -9.45
N LEU A 145 17.45 26.29 -10.68
CA LEU A 145 18.56 26.14 -11.63
C LEU A 145 19.15 27.49 -12.05
N LYS A 146 18.33 28.52 -12.18
CA LYS A 146 18.79 29.87 -12.49
C LYS A 146 19.58 30.47 -11.33
N GLU A 147 19.05 30.38 -10.11
CA GLU A 147 19.72 30.83 -8.88
C GLU A 147 21.06 30.11 -8.70
N PHE A 148 21.11 28.79 -8.96
CA PHE A 148 22.36 28.02 -8.90
C PHE A 148 23.39 28.48 -9.93
N ARG A 149 22.97 28.77 -11.17
CA ARG A 149 23.88 29.30 -12.21
C ARG A 149 24.42 30.69 -11.83
N GLU A 150 23.56 31.57 -11.34
CA GLU A 150 23.97 32.91 -10.88
C GLU A 150 24.96 32.82 -9.69
N GLU A 151 24.77 31.85 -8.78
CA GLU A 151 25.71 31.60 -7.69
C GLU A 151 27.06 31.06 -8.19
N VAL A 152 27.05 30.15 -9.18
CA VAL A 152 28.28 29.65 -9.82
C VAL A 152 29.04 30.79 -10.50
N ASP A 153 28.36 31.61 -11.30
CA ASP A 153 28.97 32.74 -12.01
C ASP A 153 29.55 33.76 -11.00
N SER A 154 28.82 34.02 -9.90
CA SER A 154 29.30 34.87 -8.80
C SER A 154 30.56 34.32 -8.14
N LYS A 155 30.58 33.02 -7.80
CA LYS A 155 31.75 32.37 -7.19
C LYS A 155 32.95 32.31 -8.14
N GLU A 156 32.72 32.05 -9.42
CA GLU A 156 33.77 32.06 -10.44
C GLU A 156 34.37 33.45 -10.61
N SER A 157 33.53 34.49 -10.72
CA SER A 157 34.00 35.88 -10.81
C SER A 157 34.80 36.31 -9.57
N PHE A 158 34.35 35.92 -8.38
CA PHE A 158 35.05 36.18 -7.13
C PHE A 158 36.41 35.45 -7.08
N SER A 159 36.44 34.18 -7.49
CA SER A 159 37.68 33.39 -7.55
C SER A 159 38.68 34.01 -8.53
N ASN A 160 38.23 34.43 -9.71
CA ASN A 160 39.06 35.09 -10.71
C ASN A 160 39.62 36.42 -10.18
N SER A 161 38.79 37.24 -9.54
CA SER A 161 39.22 38.49 -8.91
C SER A 161 40.26 38.27 -7.81
N GLN A 162 40.09 37.25 -6.97
CA GLN A 162 41.11 36.90 -5.97
C GLN A 162 42.42 36.42 -6.60
N MET A 163 42.33 35.64 -7.68
CA MET A 163 43.50 35.16 -8.40
C MET A 163 44.27 36.31 -9.04
N GLU A 164 43.57 37.27 -9.65
CA GLU A 164 44.18 38.51 -10.18
C GLU A 164 44.87 39.33 -9.09
N MET A 165 44.26 39.48 -7.91
CA MET A 165 44.90 40.15 -6.77
C MET A 165 46.15 39.41 -6.28
N LEU A 166 46.10 38.08 -6.22
CA LEU A 166 47.26 37.27 -5.85
C LEU A 166 48.39 37.41 -6.87
N ASP A 167 48.07 37.35 -8.17
CA ASP A 167 49.05 37.53 -9.25
C ASP A 167 49.67 38.93 -9.22
N ALA A 168 48.88 39.97 -8.97
CA ALA A 168 49.38 41.33 -8.79
C ALA A 168 50.31 41.44 -7.57
N SER A 169 49.94 40.84 -6.44
CA SER A 169 50.76 40.83 -5.22
C SER A 169 52.07 40.04 -5.40
N LEU A 170 52.03 38.94 -6.16
CA LEU A 170 53.20 38.15 -6.51
C LEU A 170 54.12 38.93 -7.46
N ALA A 171 53.57 39.63 -8.45
CA ALA A 171 54.34 40.48 -9.34
C ALA A 171 55.04 41.62 -8.58
N GLU A 172 54.35 42.27 -7.64
CA GLU A 172 54.94 43.30 -6.78
C GLU A 172 56.04 42.73 -5.88
N LEU A 173 55.81 41.58 -5.25
CA LEU A 173 56.80 40.90 -4.42
C LEU A 173 58.05 40.53 -5.23
N LEU A 174 57.87 39.97 -6.44
CA LEU A 174 58.97 39.62 -7.33
C LEU A 174 59.75 40.85 -7.79
N SER A 175 59.08 41.97 -8.06
CA SER A 175 59.73 43.24 -8.37
C SER A 175 60.58 43.71 -7.19
N LYS A 176 59.99 43.78 -5.98
CA LYS A 176 60.72 44.18 -4.76
C LYS A 176 61.90 43.27 -4.47
N MET A 177 61.73 41.96 -4.57
CA MET A 177 62.85 41.01 -4.38
C MET A 177 63.97 41.23 -5.39
N LYS A 178 63.63 41.58 -6.64
CA LYS A 178 64.64 41.88 -7.67
C LYS A 178 65.36 43.19 -7.38
N ASP A 179 64.62 44.21 -6.96
CA ASP A 179 65.18 45.52 -6.60
C ASP A 179 66.08 45.41 -5.35
N ASP A 180 65.67 44.66 -4.33
CA ASP A 180 66.47 44.37 -3.15
C ASP A 180 67.73 43.57 -3.50
N GLN A 181 67.63 42.57 -4.40
CA GLN A 181 68.80 41.83 -4.88
C GLN A 181 69.78 42.72 -5.65
N LEU A 182 69.28 43.67 -6.43
CA LEU A 182 70.12 44.65 -7.12
C LEU A 182 70.79 45.59 -6.11
N ALA A 183 70.05 46.11 -5.14
CA ALA A 183 70.59 46.97 -4.09
C ALA A 183 71.65 46.26 -3.23
N ASP A 184 71.42 45.01 -2.85
CA ASP A 184 72.39 44.18 -2.13
C ASP A 184 73.63 43.92 -2.98
N SER A 185 73.45 43.63 -4.28
CA SER A 185 74.56 43.45 -5.22
C SER A 185 75.39 44.73 -5.37
N GLU A 186 74.74 45.89 -5.51
CA GLU A 186 75.39 47.19 -5.62
C GLU A 186 76.15 47.52 -4.33
N TRP A 187 75.53 47.34 -3.16
CA TRP A 187 76.17 47.56 -1.87
C TRP A 187 77.38 46.63 -1.65
N LEU A 188 77.25 45.35 -2.00
CA LEU A 188 78.35 44.39 -1.92
C LEU A 188 79.48 44.75 -2.88
N LEU A 189 79.15 45.16 -4.11
CA LEU A 189 80.16 45.61 -5.08
C LEU A 189 80.87 46.86 -4.60
N GLU A 190 80.14 47.84 -4.07
CA GLU A 190 80.73 49.08 -3.57
C GLU A 190 81.59 48.85 -2.33
N SER A 191 81.10 48.08 -1.37
CA SER A 191 81.86 47.69 -0.17
C SER A 191 83.08 46.85 -0.51
N ASN A 192 82.95 45.90 -1.45
CA ASN A 192 84.08 45.10 -1.91
C ASN A 192 85.08 45.94 -2.71
N ASN A 193 84.63 46.85 -3.57
CA ASN A 193 85.50 47.78 -4.28
C ASN A 193 86.27 48.68 -3.32
N GLN A 194 85.61 49.25 -2.31
CA GLN A 194 86.29 50.05 -1.28
C GLN A 194 87.33 49.24 -0.51
N ASN A 195 86.98 48.01 -0.10
CA ASN A 195 87.91 47.11 0.59
C ASN A 195 89.07 46.67 -0.31
N ILE A 196 88.80 46.29 -1.55
CA ILE A 196 89.80 45.93 -2.55
C ILE A 196 90.70 47.13 -2.81
N SER A 197 90.17 48.32 -3.06
CA SER A 197 90.95 49.54 -3.27
C SER A 197 91.84 49.84 -2.06
N ALA A 198 91.32 49.76 -0.84
CA ALA A 198 92.11 49.98 0.37
C ALA A 198 93.21 48.91 0.56
N GLN A 199 92.94 47.66 0.21
CA GLN A 199 93.93 46.58 0.26
C GLN A 199 94.94 46.68 -0.88
N VAL A 200 94.53 47.09 -2.08
CA VAL A 200 95.40 47.34 -3.23
C VAL A 200 96.33 48.49 -2.91
N GLU A 201 95.83 49.60 -2.36
CA GLU A 201 96.64 50.74 -1.93
C GLU A 201 97.66 50.34 -0.86
N LYS A 202 97.25 49.58 0.16
CA LYS A 202 98.19 49.01 1.15
C LYS A 202 99.23 48.11 0.50
N CYS A 203 98.81 47.24 -0.40
CA CYS A 203 99.71 46.36 -1.14
C CYS A 203 100.63 47.14 -2.08
N GLU A 204 100.20 48.24 -2.68
CA GLU A 204 101.01 49.14 -3.51
C GLU A 204 102.04 49.87 -2.68
N ILE A 205 101.66 50.43 -1.54
CA ILE A 205 102.59 51.05 -0.59
C ILE A 205 103.64 50.03 -0.14
N ILE A 206 103.23 48.81 0.22
CA ILE A 206 104.16 47.74 0.62
C ILE A 206 105.03 47.31 -0.56
N ARG A 207 104.44 47.11 -1.74
CA ARG A 207 105.14 46.71 -2.96
C ARG A 207 106.16 47.75 -3.35
N ASP A 208 105.82 49.03 -3.36
CA ASP A 208 106.72 50.13 -3.73
C ASP A 208 107.83 50.28 -2.71
N LYS A 209 107.51 50.18 -1.41
CA LYS A 209 108.54 50.15 -0.35
C LYS A 209 109.48 48.96 -0.51
N LYS A 210 108.94 47.76 -0.76
CA LYS A 210 109.76 46.56 -0.94
C LYS A 210 110.51 46.55 -2.25
N TYR A 211 109.92 47.09 -3.32
CA TYR A 211 110.56 47.23 -4.62
C TYR A 211 111.68 48.25 -4.56
N THR A 212 111.51 49.37 -3.85
CA THR A 212 112.58 50.35 -3.64
C THR A 212 113.71 49.77 -2.78
N GLU A 213 113.40 49.09 -1.68
CA GLU A 213 114.38 48.35 -0.86
C GLU A 213 115.13 47.28 -1.69
N MET A 214 114.39 46.45 -2.43
CA MET A 214 114.92 45.36 -3.24
C MET A 214 115.68 45.88 -4.46
N SER A 215 115.25 46.96 -5.09
CA SER A 215 115.96 47.63 -6.19
C SER A 215 117.24 48.27 -5.70
N ALA A 216 117.24 48.90 -4.52
CA ALA A 216 118.46 49.43 -3.90
C ALA A 216 119.45 48.31 -3.57
N LEU A 217 118.98 47.22 -2.96
CA LEU A 217 119.78 46.03 -2.71
C LEU A 217 120.29 45.40 -4.00
N TYR A 218 119.45 45.27 -5.02
CA TYR A 218 119.81 44.68 -6.32
C TYR A 218 120.84 45.55 -7.04
N ARG A 219 120.68 46.88 -7.07
CA ARG A 219 121.67 47.80 -7.63
C ARG A 219 122.99 47.71 -6.88
N ARG A 220 122.95 47.66 -5.55
CA ARG A 220 124.16 47.52 -4.72
C ARG A 220 124.85 46.19 -5.00
N LEU A 221 124.10 45.10 -5.03
CA LEU A 221 124.59 43.75 -5.29
C LEU A 221 125.18 43.64 -6.69
N ARG A 222 124.49 44.20 -7.71
CA ARG A 222 124.94 44.25 -9.10
C ARG A 222 126.17 45.13 -9.28
N ALA A 223 126.26 46.29 -8.63
CA ALA A 223 127.46 47.12 -8.61
C ALA A 223 128.64 46.38 -8.00
N THR A 224 128.47 45.72 -6.83
CA THR A 224 129.52 44.88 -6.25
C THR A 224 129.89 43.69 -7.13
N LEU A 225 128.94 43.12 -7.85
CA LEU A 225 129.18 42.00 -8.76
C LEU A 225 129.96 42.47 -10.01
N ASP A 226 129.55 43.60 -10.59
CA ASP A 226 130.20 44.20 -11.75
C ASP A 226 131.62 44.67 -11.39
N ASP A 227 131.83 45.31 -10.24
CA ASP A 227 133.17 45.63 -9.69
C ASP A 227 134.03 44.36 -9.56
N TYR A 228 133.48 43.28 -9.00
CA TYR A 228 134.19 42.00 -8.82
C TYR A 228 134.50 41.33 -10.17
N PHE A 229 133.62 41.43 -11.15
CA PHE A 229 133.84 40.93 -12.51
C PHE A 229 134.82 41.79 -13.31
N GLU A 230 134.94 43.09 -13.03
CA GLU A 230 135.93 43.98 -13.67
C GLU A 230 137.33 43.87 -13.03
N THR A 231 137.41 43.62 -11.72
CA THR A 231 138.68 43.63 -10.97
C THR A 231 139.32 42.26 -10.75
N VAL A 232 138.54 41.16 -10.65
CA VAL A 232 139.05 39.85 -10.20
C VAL A 232 138.83 38.70 -11.19
N LEU A 233 137.81 38.74 -12.06
CA LEU A 233 137.36 37.58 -12.84
C LEU A 233 137.46 37.73 -14.37
N TYR A 234 137.82 36.63 -15.06
CA TYR A 234 137.92 36.58 -16.52
C TYR A 234 136.55 36.51 -17.23
N PRO A 235 136.39 37.08 -18.45
CA PRO A 235 135.11 37.23 -19.18
C PRO A 235 134.28 35.95 -19.37
N LYS A 236 134.93 34.78 -19.48
CA LYS A 236 134.25 33.48 -19.67
C LYS A 236 133.38 33.08 -18.47
N ARG A 237 133.76 33.44 -17.23
CA ARG A 237 132.96 33.12 -16.03
C ARG A 237 131.72 34.00 -15.88
N LYS A 238 131.75 35.25 -16.39
CA LYS A 238 130.58 36.14 -16.45
C LYS A 238 129.47 35.57 -17.34
N GLN A 239 129.83 34.95 -18.47
CA GLN A 239 128.86 34.27 -19.34
C GLN A 239 128.18 33.06 -18.66
N SER A 240 128.94 32.23 -17.93
CA SER A 240 128.37 31.10 -17.18
C SER A 240 127.40 31.56 -16.08
N TYR A 241 127.72 32.64 -15.38
CA TYR A 241 126.84 33.23 -14.37
C TYR A 241 125.52 33.74 -15.00
N ASN A 242 125.59 34.49 -16.09
CA ASN A 242 124.38 34.98 -16.77
C ASN A 242 123.49 33.84 -17.29
N ARG A 243 124.07 32.75 -17.77
CA ARG A 243 123.31 31.55 -18.15
C ARG A 243 122.61 30.91 -16.95
N LEU A 244 123.28 30.83 -15.80
CA LEU A 244 122.68 30.28 -14.58
C LEU A 244 121.50 31.15 -14.11
N VAL A 245 121.67 32.48 -14.06
CA VAL A 245 120.60 33.42 -13.70
C VAL A 245 119.39 33.24 -14.62
N TYR A 246 119.59 33.15 -15.93
CA TYR A 246 118.52 32.92 -16.90
C TYR A 246 117.74 31.62 -16.62
N TYR A 247 118.42 30.51 -16.34
CA TYR A 247 117.74 29.26 -16.00
C TYR A 247 116.96 29.34 -14.69
N THR A 248 117.52 30.01 -13.67
CA THR A 248 116.83 30.20 -12.39
C THR A 248 115.57 31.06 -12.54
N GLU A 249 115.61 32.13 -13.34
CA GLU A 249 114.42 32.95 -13.65
C GLU A 249 113.34 32.13 -14.36
N LEU A 250 113.73 31.24 -15.28
CA LEU A 250 112.82 30.38 -16.03
C LEU A 250 112.15 29.32 -15.13
N GLU A 251 112.90 28.73 -14.20
CA GLU A 251 112.35 27.84 -13.17
C GLU A 251 111.39 28.56 -12.23
N GLN A 252 111.71 29.79 -11.83
CA GLN A 252 110.88 30.58 -10.93
C GLN A 252 109.54 30.97 -11.58
N GLN A 253 109.55 31.34 -12.86
CA GLN A 253 108.32 31.55 -13.65
C GLN A 253 107.45 30.30 -13.71
N ALA A 254 108.05 29.12 -13.91
CA ALA A 254 107.30 27.86 -13.93
C ALA A 254 106.66 27.53 -12.57
N ILE A 255 107.34 27.83 -11.46
CA ILE A 255 106.80 27.66 -10.10
C ILE A 255 105.62 28.61 -9.86
N GLU A 256 105.75 29.87 -10.26
CA GLU A 256 104.68 30.87 -10.13
C GLU A 256 103.43 30.48 -10.94
N GLN A 257 103.59 30.02 -12.17
CA GLN A 257 102.47 29.51 -12.99
C GLN A 257 101.73 28.35 -12.31
N ARG A 258 102.47 27.39 -11.72
CA ARG A 258 101.86 26.27 -10.97
C ARG A 258 101.11 26.77 -9.73
N ARG A 259 101.66 27.74 -9.00
CA ARG A 259 100.99 28.34 -7.82
C ARG A 259 99.68 29.03 -8.23
N CYS A 260 99.68 29.77 -9.34
CA CYS A 260 98.46 30.38 -9.87
C CYS A 260 97.40 29.34 -10.25
N GLN A 261 97.78 28.23 -10.89
CA GLN A 261 96.86 27.14 -11.22
C GLN A 261 96.24 26.49 -9.98
N VAL A 262 97.05 26.24 -8.95
CA VAL A 262 96.55 25.68 -7.67
C VAL A 262 95.56 26.63 -7.00
N ALA A 263 95.83 27.93 -7.00
CA ALA A 263 94.92 28.92 -6.43
C ALA A 263 93.56 28.94 -7.17
N VAL A 264 93.56 28.87 -8.50
CA VAL A 264 92.33 28.79 -9.31
C VAL A 264 91.53 27.52 -9.00
N LEU A 265 92.21 26.38 -8.85
CA LEU A 265 91.55 25.11 -8.50
C LEU A 265 90.97 25.15 -7.08
N GLN A 266 91.66 25.76 -6.12
CA GLN A 266 91.15 25.93 -4.76
C GLN A 266 89.90 26.82 -4.73
N LEU A 267 89.89 27.93 -5.48
CA LEU A 267 88.72 28.80 -5.57
C LEU A 267 87.52 28.07 -6.18
N LYS A 268 87.73 27.31 -7.27
CA LYS A 268 86.68 26.46 -7.85
C LYS A 268 86.15 25.42 -6.87
N LYS A 269 87.03 24.78 -6.08
CA LYS A 269 86.62 23.84 -5.03
C LYS A 269 85.70 24.51 -4.02
N THR A 270 86.06 25.68 -3.51
CA THR A 270 85.22 26.41 -2.53
C THR A 270 83.85 26.81 -3.09
N GLN A 271 83.78 27.17 -4.38
CA GLN A 271 82.51 27.47 -5.04
C GLN A 271 81.62 26.22 -5.17
N LEU A 272 82.20 25.08 -5.54
CA LEU A 272 81.46 23.82 -5.63
C LEU A 272 80.99 23.34 -4.26
N ASP A 273 81.84 23.42 -3.23
CA ASP A 273 81.47 23.08 -1.86
C ASP A 273 80.30 23.96 -1.38
N HIS A 274 80.33 25.27 -1.66
CA HIS A 274 79.22 26.16 -1.32
C HIS A 274 77.91 25.78 -2.05
N SER A 275 77.98 25.51 -3.35
CA SER A 275 76.81 25.08 -4.13
C SER A 275 76.20 23.77 -3.59
N LEU A 276 77.04 22.81 -3.21
CA LEU A 276 76.62 21.54 -2.64
C LEU A 276 75.90 21.76 -1.30
N THR A 277 76.45 22.62 -0.41
CA THR A 277 75.78 22.94 0.86
C THR A 277 74.42 23.61 0.67
N LEU A 278 74.27 24.52 -0.31
CA LEU A 278 72.98 25.13 -0.63
C LEU A 278 71.96 24.10 -1.13
N ALA A 279 72.39 23.16 -1.97
CA ALA A 279 71.53 22.07 -2.45
C ALA A 279 71.06 21.16 -1.30
N GLU A 280 71.96 20.82 -0.36
CA GLU A 280 71.60 20.04 0.83
C GLU A 280 70.60 20.75 1.73
N ILE A 281 70.80 22.05 1.98
CA ILE A 281 69.87 22.88 2.76
C ILE A 281 68.49 22.93 2.07
N GLY A 282 68.47 23.14 0.76
CA GLY A 282 67.25 23.13 -0.05
C GLY A 282 66.52 21.77 0.02
N GLY A 283 67.26 20.67 -0.06
CA GLY A 283 66.74 19.30 0.09
C GLY A 283 66.11 19.07 1.47
N ARG A 284 66.82 19.42 2.54
CA ARG A 284 66.31 19.28 3.93
C ARG A 284 65.06 20.12 4.17
N ARG A 285 65.01 21.36 3.67
CA ARG A 285 63.83 22.23 3.77
C ARG A 285 62.62 21.60 3.08
N LYS A 286 62.77 21.13 1.83
CA LYS A 286 61.69 20.45 1.09
C LYS A 286 61.16 19.21 1.83
N LEU A 287 62.06 18.40 2.38
CA LEU A 287 61.68 17.20 3.15
C LEU A 287 60.87 17.55 4.41
N ARG A 288 61.32 18.59 5.15
CA ARG A 288 60.64 19.08 6.36
C ARG A 288 59.24 19.59 6.04
N THR A 289 59.09 20.37 4.97
CA THR A 289 57.77 20.86 4.52
C THR A 289 56.85 19.70 4.17
N ARG A 290 57.32 18.68 3.44
CA ARG A 290 56.52 17.47 3.14
C ARG A 290 56.09 16.72 4.40
N HIS A 291 56.96 16.60 5.41
CA HIS A 291 56.62 15.95 6.68
C HIS A 291 55.54 16.73 7.45
N ILE A 292 55.60 18.06 7.46
CA ILE A 292 54.59 18.91 8.10
C ILE A 292 53.23 18.73 7.41
N TYR A 293 53.20 18.81 6.07
CA TYR A 293 51.95 18.60 5.32
C TYR A 293 51.36 17.21 5.56
N ARG A 294 52.19 16.17 5.57
CA ARG A 294 51.74 14.81 5.89
C ARG A 294 51.09 14.74 7.27
N ARG A 295 51.73 15.30 8.30
CA ARG A 295 51.19 15.31 9.67
C ARG A 295 49.86 16.06 9.77
N LEU A 296 49.75 17.19 9.06
CA LEU A 296 48.51 17.99 9.02
C LEU A 296 47.38 17.23 8.33
N LEU A 297 47.66 16.50 7.25
CA LEU A 297 46.70 15.62 6.60
C LEU A 297 46.29 14.46 7.51
N GLU A 298 47.23 13.82 8.21
CA GLU A 298 46.94 12.76 9.18
C GLU A 298 46.02 13.25 10.30
N MET A 299 46.25 14.46 10.84
CA MET A 299 45.36 15.09 11.82
C MET A 299 43.97 15.39 11.24
N LYS A 300 43.90 15.92 10.02
CA LYS A 300 42.61 16.20 9.36
C LYS A 300 41.80 14.92 9.14
N VAL A 301 42.45 13.83 8.75
CA VAL A 301 41.81 12.52 8.58
C VAL A 301 41.30 11.97 9.92
N GLN A 302 42.05 12.14 11.01
CA GLN A 302 41.60 11.75 12.35
C GLN A 302 40.35 12.53 12.77
N LEU A 303 40.36 13.85 12.61
CA LEU A 303 39.21 14.70 12.93
C LEU A 303 37.97 14.33 12.12
N LEU A 304 38.11 14.09 10.81
CA LEU A 304 36.99 13.64 9.97
C LEU A 304 36.43 12.27 10.40
N LYS A 305 37.29 11.35 10.86
CA LYS A 305 36.85 10.06 11.40
C LYS A 305 36.08 10.21 12.71
N GLU A 306 36.46 11.16 13.57
CA GLU A 306 35.75 11.46 14.81
C GLU A 306 34.38 12.07 14.51
N GLN A 307 34.32 13.06 13.62
CA GLN A 307 33.05 13.66 13.16
C GLN A 307 32.11 12.63 12.54
N GLN A 308 32.64 11.71 11.72
CA GLN A 308 31.81 10.64 11.15
C GLN A 308 31.21 9.74 12.24
N LYS A 309 31.98 9.40 13.27
CA LYS A 309 31.48 8.58 14.39
C LYS A 309 30.38 9.30 15.16
N GLU A 310 30.51 10.60 15.39
CA GLU A 310 29.47 11.41 16.05
C GLU A 310 28.18 11.41 15.22
N LEU A 311 28.28 11.65 13.92
CA LEU A 311 27.12 11.59 13.00
C LEU A 311 26.48 10.20 12.96
N ASP A 312 27.28 9.12 12.95
CA ASP A 312 26.75 7.76 12.97
C ASP A 312 25.98 7.47 14.27
N VAL A 313 26.47 7.96 15.42
CA VAL A 313 25.78 7.85 16.71
C VAL A 313 24.48 8.67 16.72
N GLU A 314 24.48 9.88 16.20
CA GLU A 314 23.27 10.71 16.07
C GLU A 314 22.22 10.05 15.17
N HIS A 315 22.63 9.52 14.02
CA HIS A 315 21.74 8.77 13.13
C HIS A 315 21.16 7.53 13.80
N GLU A 316 21.97 6.75 14.54
CA GLU A 316 21.50 5.58 15.27
C GLU A 316 20.45 5.96 16.33
N GLN A 317 20.68 7.06 17.07
CA GLN A 317 19.74 7.57 18.06
C GLN A 317 18.43 8.03 17.42
N CYS A 318 18.50 8.77 16.31
CA CYS A 318 17.33 9.22 15.56
C CYS A 318 16.52 8.02 15.04
N MET A 319 17.18 7.01 14.48
CA MET A 319 16.52 5.79 14.02
C MET A 319 15.85 5.04 15.17
N LYS A 320 16.52 4.88 16.32
CA LYS A 320 15.90 4.27 17.51
C LYS A 320 14.65 5.03 17.95
N TRP A 321 14.71 6.36 17.97
CA TRP A 321 13.57 7.20 18.32
C TRP A 321 12.42 7.01 17.33
N CYS A 322 12.66 7.13 16.02
CA CYS A 322 11.68 6.91 14.96
C CYS A 322 11.04 5.51 15.04
N CYS A 323 11.84 4.46 15.27
CA CYS A 323 11.33 3.10 15.45
C CYS A 323 10.46 2.98 16.71
N SER A 324 10.87 3.58 17.83
CA SER A 324 10.09 3.56 19.07
C SER A 324 8.74 4.30 18.92
N PHE A 325 8.75 5.45 18.24
CA PHE A 325 7.57 6.25 17.97
C PHE A 325 6.60 5.54 17.03
N THR A 326 7.11 4.98 15.92
CA THR A 326 6.28 4.25 14.96
C THR A 326 5.68 2.99 15.58
N HIS A 327 6.42 2.27 16.44
CA HIS A 327 5.88 1.13 17.17
C HIS A 327 4.77 1.56 18.15
N HIS A 328 4.97 2.66 18.88
CA HIS A 328 3.94 3.19 19.79
C HIS A 328 2.68 3.61 19.01
N LEU A 329 2.84 4.33 17.91
CA LEU A 329 1.74 4.73 17.04
C LEU A 329 1.00 3.51 16.48
N MET A 330 1.72 2.48 16.06
CA MET A 330 1.14 1.23 15.58
C MET A 330 0.29 0.56 16.67
N ASN A 331 0.77 0.52 17.91
CA ASN A 331 0.02 -0.05 19.04
C ASN A 331 -1.27 0.74 19.29
N VAL A 332 -1.21 2.07 19.31
CA VAL A 332 -2.40 2.94 19.47
C VAL A 332 -3.41 2.74 18.34
N LEU A 333 -2.94 2.69 17.09
CA LEU A 333 -3.80 2.43 15.94
C LEU A 333 -4.44 1.04 15.97
N THR A 334 -3.69 0.03 16.44
CA THR A 334 -4.20 -1.34 16.60
C THR A 334 -5.26 -1.42 17.69
N GLU A 335 -5.08 -0.70 18.80
CA GLU A 335 -6.11 -0.56 19.82
C GLU A 335 -7.36 0.12 19.24
N HIS A 336 -7.22 1.27 18.57
CA HIS A 336 -8.36 1.94 17.94
C HIS A 336 -9.07 1.08 16.91
N LEU A 337 -8.34 0.30 16.11
CA LEU A 337 -8.92 -0.68 15.19
C LEU A 337 -9.74 -1.72 15.95
N SER A 338 -9.21 -2.27 17.04
CA SER A 338 -9.92 -3.27 17.86
C SER A 338 -11.21 -2.70 18.48
N TRP A 339 -11.19 -1.43 18.90
CA TRP A 339 -12.38 -0.71 19.37
C TRP A 339 -13.39 -0.52 18.24
N GLY A 340 -12.92 -0.08 17.06
CA GLY A 340 -13.75 0.08 15.87
C GLY A 340 -14.42 -1.23 15.44
N GLU A 341 -13.67 -2.34 15.40
CA GLU A 341 -14.21 -3.67 15.12
C GLU A 341 -15.25 -4.10 16.15
N ARG A 342 -15.01 -3.85 17.44
CA ARG A 342 -15.96 -4.18 18.50
C ARG A 342 -17.24 -3.37 18.37
N ILE A 343 -17.15 -2.08 18.08
CA ILE A 343 -18.30 -1.20 17.85
C ILE A 343 -19.07 -1.66 16.61
N ALA A 344 -18.38 -1.97 15.51
CA ALA A 344 -19.02 -2.45 14.28
C ALA A 344 -19.74 -3.79 14.49
N LYS A 345 -19.11 -4.74 15.21
CA LYS A 345 -19.74 -6.02 15.57
C LYS A 345 -20.98 -5.83 16.45
N LEU A 346 -20.91 -4.97 17.46
CA LEU A 346 -22.07 -4.64 18.29
C LEU A 346 -23.17 -3.97 17.49
N GLY A 347 -22.83 -3.02 16.61
CA GLY A 347 -23.77 -2.37 15.71
C GLY A 347 -24.49 -3.39 14.82
N LEU A 348 -23.77 -4.36 14.26
CA LEU A 348 -24.33 -5.42 13.42
C LEU A 348 -25.25 -6.38 14.19
N ILE A 349 -24.95 -6.66 15.46
CA ILE A 349 -25.85 -7.44 16.32
C ILE A 349 -27.11 -6.62 16.65
N CYS A 350 -26.97 -5.32 16.94
CA CYS A 350 -28.10 -4.46 17.24
C CYS A 350 -29.07 -4.33 16.06
N THR A 351 -28.57 -4.21 14.82
CA THR A 351 -29.42 -4.08 13.63
C THR A 351 -30.25 -5.33 13.32
N GLN A 352 -29.86 -6.52 13.80
CA GLN A 352 -30.66 -7.75 13.66
C GLN A 352 -32.00 -7.69 14.41
N TYR A 353 -32.10 -6.88 15.46
CA TYR A 353 -33.31 -6.72 16.26
C TYR A 353 -34.14 -5.49 15.87
N GLU A 354 -33.71 -4.74 14.86
CA GLU A 354 -34.40 -3.54 14.40
C GLU A 354 -35.54 -3.90 13.45
N ASN A 355 -36.67 -3.21 13.59
CA ASN A 355 -37.78 -3.35 12.65
C ASN A 355 -37.54 -2.49 11.40
N GLU A 356 -38.28 -2.75 10.32
CA GLU A 356 -38.19 -1.97 9.07
C GLU A 356 -38.37 -0.45 9.29
N GLN A 357 -39.17 -0.03 10.27
CA GLN A 357 -39.34 1.38 10.62
C GLN A 357 -38.11 2.00 11.27
N ASP A 358 -37.35 1.23 12.05
CA ASP A 358 -36.12 1.67 12.71
C ASP A 358 -34.96 1.73 11.70
N GLN A 359 -34.95 0.81 10.73
CA GLN A 359 -34.04 0.84 9.58
C GLN A 359 -34.31 2.04 8.67
N LYS A 360 -35.59 2.34 8.37
CA LYS A 360 -35.98 3.57 7.63
C LYS A 360 -35.70 4.87 8.41
N TYR A 361 -35.62 4.80 9.73
CA TYR A 361 -35.18 5.94 10.52
C TYR A 361 -33.66 6.10 10.45
N ALA A 362 -32.91 4.99 10.48
CA ALA A 362 -31.46 4.98 10.32
C ALA A 362 -31.01 5.50 8.94
N THR A 363 -31.80 5.33 7.88
CA THR A 363 -31.49 5.93 6.57
C THR A 363 -31.44 7.46 6.59
N LYS A 364 -32.05 8.13 7.59
CA LYS A 364 -31.91 9.58 7.75
C LYS A 364 -30.49 10.02 8.11
N TRP A 365 -29.70 9.16 8.77
CA TRP A 365 -28.29 9.42 9.09
C TRP A 365 -27.44 9.68 7.85
N PHE A 366 -27.76 9.00 6.74
CA PHE A 366 -27.00 9.09 5.50
C PHE A 366 -27.53 10.18 4.55
N VAL A 367 -28.70 10.76 4.84
CA VAL A 367 -29.35 11.77 3.98
C VAL A 367 -29.12 13.19 4.52
N GLN A 368 -28.97 13.37 5.83
CA GLN A 368 -28.70 14.69 6.43
C GLN A 368 -27.24 15.15 6.31
N GLN A 369 -26.29 14.26 5.97
CA GLN A 369 -24.89 14.64 5.76
C GLN A 369 -24.64 15.47 4.50
N ASP A 370 -25.56 15.47 3.52
CA ASP A 370 -25.37 16.14 2.23
C ASP A 370 -25.81 17.63 2.22
N GLU A 371 -26.46 18.14 3.28
CA GLU A 371 -27.09 19.49 3.25
C GLU A 371 -26.50 20.53 4.23
N ASP A 372 -25.73 20.16 5.27
CA ASP A 372 -25.24 21.10 6.29
C ASP A 372 -23.79 20.82 6.78
N GLU A 373 -22.78 21.22 5.99
CA GLU A 373 -21.33 21.05 6.30
C GLU A 373 -20.81 21.93 7.48
N SER A 374 -21.67 22.57 8.29
CA SER A 374 -21.24 23.56 9.29
C SER A 374 -21.48 23.21 10.77
N ASN A 375 -22.09 22.06 11.10
CA ASN A 375 -22.40 21.65 12.49
C ASN A 375 -22.02 20.19 12.83
N GLU A 376 -21.01 19.65 12.14
CA GLU A 376 -20.89 18.21 11.82
C GLU A 376 -20.62 17.21 12.97
N LEU A 377 -20.19 17.61 14.17
CA LEU A 377 -19.89 16.63 15.24
C LEU A 377 -20.96 16.53 16.34
N GLY A 378 -21.81 17.55 16.49
CA GLY A 378 -22.85 17.57 17.52
C GLY A 378 -24.07 16.70 17.16
N ASP A 379 -24.40 16.61 15.87
CA ASP A 379 -25.69 16.04 15.43
C ASP A 379 -25.65 14.52 15.16
N ILE A 380 -24.45 13.96 14.93
CA ILE A 380 -24.27 12.51 14.71
C ILE A 380 -24.66 11.72 15.97
N PHE A 381 -24.21 12.15 17.15
CA PHE A 381 -24.61 11.53 18.41
C PHE A 381 -26.07 11.86 18.76
N GLY A 382 -26.55 13.05 18.44
CA GLY A 382 -27.95 13.43 18.66
C GLY A 382 -28.93 12.49 17.96
N THR A 383 -28.63 12.11 16.73
CA THR A 383 -29.50 11.22 15.96
C THR A 383 -29.45 9.77 16.45
N LEU A 384 -28.32 9.31 17.01
CA LEU A 384 -28.22 8.04 17.74
C LEU A 384 -29.01 8.06 19.05
N THR A 385 -28.87 9.11 19.85
CA THR A 385 -29.62 9.28 21.09
C THR A 385 -31.13 9.31 20.83
N ASN A 386 -31.57 9.98 19.76
CA ASN A 386 -32.98 10.01 19.36
C ASN A 386 -33.50 8.61 18.96
N LYS A 387 -32.69 7.80 18.27
CA LYS A 387 -33.03 6.41 17.96
C LYS A 387 -33.16 5.57 19.23
N ILE A 388 -32.22 5.71 20.17
CA ILE A 388 -32.27 5.02 21.47
C ILE A 388 -33.54 5.39 22.24
N ASN A 389 -33.83 6.69 22.37
CA ASN A 389 -35.00 7.19 23.08
C ASN A 389 -36.32 6.69 22.47
N ARG A 390 -36.39 6.60 21.14
CA ARG A 390 -37.56 6.05 20.44
C ARG A 390 -37.78 4.58 20.76
N VAL A 391 -36.73 3.75 20.69
CA VAL A 391 -36.80 2.32 21.01
C VAL A 391 -37.18 2.12 22.48
N GLU A 392 -36.65 2.95 23.37
CA GLU A 392 -36.98 2.91 24.79
C GLU A 392 -38.45 3.26 25.05
N ALA A 393 -38.99 4.30 24.40
CA ALA A 393 -40.41 4.65 24.48
C ALA A 393 -41.32 3.50 24.01
N ILE A 394 -40.99 2.84 22.89
CA ILE A 394 -41.73 1.67 22.39
C ILE A 394 -41.68 0.51 23.41
N ASN A 395 -40.53 0.29 24.04
CA ASN A 395 -40.37 -0.76 25.05
C ASN A 395 -41.17 -0.47 26.32
N ILE A 396 -41.29 0.80 26.73
CA ILE A 396 -42.14 1.20 27.86
C ILE A 396 -43.61 0.85 27.54
N ILE A 397 -44.11 1.26 26.37
CA ILE A 397 -45.49 0.95 25.93
C ILE A 397 -45.72 -0.56 25.89
N ARG A 398 -44.78 -1.34 25.34
CA ARG A 398 -44.88 -2.81 25.30
C ARG A 398 -44.95 -3.44 26.69
N ARG A 399 -44.22 -2.90 27.67
CA ARG A 399 -44.27 -3.39 29.05
C ARG A 399 -45.63 -3.10 29.68
N GLU A 400 -46.17 -1.90 29.50
CA GLU A 400 -47.49 -1.50 30.01
C GLU A 400 -48.61 -2.34 29.39
N GLU A 401 -48.62 -2.51 28.07
CA GLU A 401 -49.62 -3.33 27.37
C GLU A 401 -49.55 -4.80 27.81
N LYS A 402 -48.35 -5.34 28.01
CA LYS A 402 -48.17 -6.69 28.55
C LYS A 402 -48.76 -6.84 29.96
N VAL A 403 -48.63 -5.81 30.80
CA VAL A 403 -49.23 -5.81 32.15
C VAL A 403 -50.76 -5.76 32.03
N ARG A 404 -51.31 -4.91 31.18
CA ARG A 404 -52.76 -4.82 30.93
C ARG A 404 -53.34 -6.14 30.43
N LEU A 405 -52.75 -6.74 29.39
CA LEU A 405 -53.19 -8.02 28.83
C LEU A 405 -53.10 -9.16 29.85
N LYS A 406 -52.10 -9.14 30.74
CA LYS A 406 -52.03 -10.11 31.85
C LYS A 406 -53.18 -9.94 32.84
N GLN A 407 -53.54 -8.70 33.17
CA GLN A 407 -54.68 -8.41 34.05
C GLN A 407 -56.00 -8.87 33.40
N GLU A 408 -56.25 -8.50 32.15
CA GLU A 408 -57.45 -8.94 31.41
C GLU A 408 -57.54 -10.46 31.28
N ASN A 409 -56.42 -11.15 31.03
CA ASN A 409 -56.39 -12.61 30.98
C ASN A 409 -56.67 -13.23 32.35
N ASN A 410 -56.17 -12.64 33.43
CA ASN A 410 -56.52 -13.07 34.78
C ASN A 410 -58.01 -12.86 35.08
N ASP A 411 -58.61 -11.77 34.62
CA ASP A 411 -60.04 -11.48 34.75
C ASP A 411 -60.90 -12.44 33.90
N LEU A 412 -60.46 -12.78 32.69
CA LEU A 412 -61.10 -13.80 31.87
C LEU A 412 -61.01 -15.17 32.52
N LYS A 413 -59.86 -15.52 33.12
CA LYS A 413 -59.70 -16.77 33.87
C LYS A 413 -60.59 -16.83 35.10
N THR A 414 -60.76 -15.73 35.83
CA THR A 414 -61.66 -15.69 36.99
C THR A 414 -63.12 -15.77 36.57
N LYS A 415 -63.53 -15.05 35.52
CA LYS A 415 -64.88 -15.15 34.92
C LYS A 415 -65.18 -16.56 34.39
N PHE A 416 -64.24 -17.17 33.69
CA PHE A 416 -64.36 -18.55 33.20
C PHE A 416 -64.49 -19.55 34.35
N LYS A 417 -63.67 -19.42 35.41
CA LYS A 417 -63.80 -20.23 36.63
C LYS A 417 -65.17 -20.07 37.30
N ALA A 418 -65.70 -18.84 37.37
CA ALA A 418 -67.02 -18.56 37.94
C ALA A 418 -68.16 -19.17 37.08
N TYR A 419 -68.07 -19.05 35.75
CA TYR A 419 -69.02 -19.68 34.81
C TYR A 419 -69.04 -21.21 34.96
N CYS A 420 -67.86 -21.84 35.02
CA CYS A 420 -67.75 -23.28 35.28
C CYS A 420 -68.29 -23.69 36.66
N ALA A 421 -68.21 -22.83 37.67
CA ALA A 421 -68.77 -23.09 38.99
C ALA A 421 -70.32 -23.01 39.00
N LEU A 422 -70.91 -22.05 38.29
CA LEU A 422 -72.36 -21.91 38.11
C LEU A 422 -72.98 -23.10 37.35
N HIS A 423 -72.28 -23.62 36.34
CA HIS A 423 -72.72 -24.81 35.58
C HIS A 423 -72.45 -26.14 36.31
N LYS A 424 -71.68 -26.16 37.41
CA LYS A 424 -71.61 -27.34 38.30
C LYS A 424 -72.85 -27.50 39.18
N THR A 425 -73.63 -26.43 39.38
CA THR A 425 -74.88 -26.46 40.15
C THR A 425 -76.13 -26.77 39.30
N THR A 426 -76.05 -26.63 37.98
CA THR A 426 -77.11 -27.00 37.02
C THR A 426 -76.59 -28.09 36.08
N ASN A 427 -77.03 -29.34 36.30
CA ASN A 427 -76.66 -30.54 35.52
C ASN A 427 -77.11 -30.45 34.04
N GLN A 428 -76.46 -29.63 33.23
CA GLN A 428 -76.53 -29.68 31.77
C GLN A 428 -75.12 -29.71 31.19
N LYS A 429 -74.85 -30.76 30.40
CA LYS A 429 -73.54 -31.06 29.79
C LYS A 429 -73.17 -30.00 28.76
N LEU A 430 -71.97 -29.41 28.89
CA LEU A 430 -71.45 -28.39 27.98
C LEU A 430 -70.73 -29.02 26.78
N PHE A 431 -71.13 -28.65 25.57
CA PHE A 431 -70.41 -28.90 24.33
C PHE A 431 -69.64 -27.63 23.93
N LEU A 432 -68.32 -27.70 23.92
CA LEU A 432 -67.45 -26.66 23.36
C LEU A 432 -66.81 -27.21 22.09
N CYS A 433 -67.04 -26.56 20.95
CA CYS A 433 -66.45 -26.89 19.65
C CYS A 433 -66.56 -28.38 19.23
N GLY A 434 -67.72 -29.01 19.44
CA GLY A 434 -68.04 -30.30 18.83
C GLY A 434 -67.29 -31.53 19.36
N GLN A 435 -66.52 -31.43 20.45
CA GLN A 435 -65.96 -32.59 21.15
C GLN A 435 -66.33 -32.58 22.64
N GLU A 436 -66.80 -33.73 23.15
CA GLU A 436 -67.04 -33.95 24.59
C GLU A 436 -65.72 -33.88 25.35
N ILE A 437 -65.60 -32.89 26.24
CA ILE A 437 -64.51 -32.82 27.21
C ILE A 437 -64.87 -33.75 28.37
N VAL A 438 -64.32 -34.97 28.36
CA VAL A 438 -64.27 -35.84 29.54
C VAL A 438 -63.34 -35.17 30.55
N VAL A 439 -63.89 -34.73 31.68
CA VAL A 439 -63.13 -34.20 32.80
C VAL A 439 -62.34 -35.36 33.43
N PRO A 440 -60.99 -35.33 33.48
CA PRO A 440 -60.24 -36.32 34.23
C PRO A 440 -60.44 -36.07 35.73
N GLU A 441 -60.81 -37.12 36.46
CA GLU A 441 -60.84 -37.09 37.92
C GLU A 441 -59.45 -36.75 38.47
N ILE A 442 -59.39 -35.67 39.24
CA ILE A 442 -58.20 -35.29 40.01
C ILE A 442 -58.08 -36.30 41.15
N SER A 443 -57.24 -37.32 40.96
CA SER A 443 -56.75 -38.14 42.06
C SER A 443 -55.75 -37.30 42.86
N ARG A 444 -56.13 -36.96 44.09
CA ARG A 444 -55.23 -36.37 45.07
C ARG A 444 -54.17 -37.41 45.45
N LYS A 445 -52.91 -37.13 45.14
CA LYS A 445 -51.74 -37.48 45.96
C LYS A 445 -50.78 -36.30 45.97
#